data_AF-A0AAD4QLA3-F1
#
_entry.id   AF-A0AAD4QLA3-F1
#
_cell.length_a   1.000
_cell.length_b   1.000
_cell.length_c   1.000
_cell.angle_alpha   90.00
_cell.angle_beta   90.00
_cell.angle_gamma   90.00
#
_symmetry.space_group_name_H-M   'P 1'
#
loop_
_entity.id
_entity.type
_entity.pdbx_description
1 polymer ?
#
loop_
_entity_poly.entity_id
_entity_poly.type
_entity_poly.pdbx_seq_one_letter_code
_entity_poly.pdbx_strand_id
1 'polypeptide(L)'
;MIAGGTSQEEYLQLLESDIRRQHQALEHAKPLYEWSQQWCYQYRVIRGLNMDFSRGLAAETGWSLQDLLNSPTYCSLHRSHNARLEMISESAVRLLLAKIDVEILSQLENKRRRQKAHAQQIRRAVMTRHYNDLVDDKCYAAVPTLAEFRELPIVKTLQDREDATPFSSDTSRSSLSNPAKAQHALESELKRSKLIGGMISKDLKRWVDTALGKFDAMLGRPNWKSASTRVLHPAERVTSRFICTLCHDTPKQYGTPQSLEFREACVHQCIGRPKKGAAKRKWKAEQFAPDQKAIAVLSQALDLTVLEAENPETREQLQRFGARFVCNSCDSPIVMDFERLAGHCHRHDIMKVTLIFRSETAIMTVDHLYEAGSFAWYSSRNNEAKEIRQTKTFACRHCRYRTLKPTPPRLSRTGDSHVQRWFTFNGLVSHAKERCALSIFVEGTR
;
A
#
# COMPACT_ATOMS: atom_id res chain seq x y z
N MET A 1 -5.66 -81.27 -19.71
CA MET A 1 -4.63 -80.47 -20.39
C MET A 1 -3.43 -80.45 -19.46
N ILE A 2 -2.52 -81.42 -19.64
CA ILE A 2 -1.35 -81.57 -18.78
C ILE A 2 -0.36 -80.50 -19.21
N ALA A 3 0.00 -79.64 -18.25
CA ALA A 3 1.04 -78.65 -18.41
C ALA A 3 2.29 -79.33 -18.99
N GLY A 4 2.69 -78.92 -20.20
CA GLY A 4 3.97 -79.28 -20.76
C GLY A 4 5.04 -78.70 -19.84
N GLY A 5 5.49 -79.51 -18.88
CA GLY A 5 6.69 -79.19 -18.12
C GLY A 5 7.80 -79.05 -19.14
N THR A 6 8.35 -77.84 -19.26
CA THR A 6 9.60 -77.61 -19.99
C THR A 6 10.55 -78.71 -19.58
N SER A 7 11.07 -79.45 -20.56
CA SER A 7 11.94 -80.58 -20.25
C SER A 7 13.10 -80.05 -19.40
N GLN A 8 13.59 -80.85 -18.46
CA GLN A 8 14.72 -80.47 -17.61
C GLN A 8 15.92 -79.96 -18.46
N GLU A 9 16.04 -80.47 -19.68
CA GLU A 9 17.02 -80.06 -20.67
C GLU A 9 16.80 -78.63 -21.22
N GLU A 10 15.56 -78.24 -21.53
CA GLU A 10 15.22 -76.86 -21.95
C GLU A 10 15.54 -75.84 -20.86
N TYR A 11 15.26 -76.17 -19.60
CA TYR A 11 15.61 -75.31 -18.46
C TYR A 11 17.13 -75.13 -18.32
N LEU A 12 17.91 -76.21 -18.47
CA LEU A 12 19.37 -76.15 -18.43
C LEU A 12 19.94 -75.32 -19.59
N GLN A 13 19.40 -75.45 -20.80
CA GLN A 13 19.82 -74.65 -21.95
C GLN A 13 19.54 -73.15 -21.76
N LEU A 14 18.40 -72.79 -21.16
CA LEU A 14 18.08 -71.41 -20.80
C LEU A 14 19.04 -70.86 -19.74
N LEU A 15 19.32 -71.64 -18.70
CA LEU A 15 20.27 -71.26 -17.65
C LEU A 15 21.68 -71.05 -18.22
N GLU A 16 22.17 -71.95 -19.08
CA GLU A 16 23.46 -71.78 -19.76
C GLU A 16 23.48 -70.55 -20.68
N SER A 17 22.37 -70.27 -21.38
CA SER A 17 22.23 -69.06 -22.19
C SER A 17 22.26 -67.78 -21.36
N ASP A 18 21.60 -67.76 -20.20
CA ASP A 18 21.64 -66.66 -19.24
C ASP A 18 23.04 -66.46 -18.66
N ILE A 19 23.71 -67.53 -18.24
CA ILE A 19 25.09 -67.48 -17.74
C ILE A 19 26.02 -66.92 -18.81
N ARG A 20 25.91 -67.37 -20.07
CA ARG A 20 26.69 -66.84 -21.20
C ARG A 20 26.44 -65.35 -21.43
N ARG A 21 25.17 -64.91 -21.43
CA ARG A 21 24.80 -63.49 -21.59
C ARG A 21 25.35 -62.63 -20.44
N GLN A 22 25.24 -63.10 -19.20
CA GLN A 22 25.81 -62.42 -18.04
C GLN A 22 27.33 -62.34 -18.11
N HIS A 23 27.99 -63.42 -18.52
CA HIS A 23 29.44 -63.43 -18.70
C HIS A 23 29.89 -62.41 -19.76
N GLN A 24 29.25 -62.38 -20.93
CA GLN A 24 29.52 -61.38 -21.97
C GLN A 24 29.25 -59.96 -21.48
N ALA A 25 28.16 -59.73 -20.75
CA ALA A 25 27.86 -58.44 -20.16
C ALA A 25 28.92 -58.00 -19.14
N LEU A 26 29.44 -58.92 -18.31
CA LEU A 26 30.53 -58.65 -17.36
C LEU A 26 31.85 -58.37 -18.07
N GLU A 27 32.16 -59.09 -19.15
CA GLU A 27 33.35 -58.84 -19.97
C GLU A 27 33.35 -57.45 -20.59
N HIS A 28 32.17 -56.90 -20.97
CA HIS A 28 32.05 -55.53 -21.43
C HIS A 28 31.97 -54.50 -20.28
N ALA A 29 31.35 -54.86 -19.16
CA ALA A 29 31.19 -53.97 -18.01
C ALA A 29 32.52 -53.67 -17.30
N LYS A 30 33.44 -54.65 -17.24
CA LYS A 30 34.74 -54.47 -16.57
C LYS A 30 35.60 -53.36 -17.21
N PRO A 31 35.87 -53.35 -18.53
CA PRO A 31 36.60 -52.25 -19.18
C PRO A 31 35.89 -50.89 -19.06
N LEU A 32 34.55 -50.86 -19.13
CA LEU A 32 33.78 -49.63 -18.96
C LEU A 32 33.90 -49.08 -17.53
N TYR A 33 33.88 -49.95 -16.52
CA TYR A 33 34.08 -49.57 -15.13
C TYR A 33 35.49 -49.05 -14.90
N GLU A 34 36.51 -49.75 -15.40
CA GLU A 34 37.91 -49.33 -15.32
C GLU A 34 38.14 -47.99 -16.01
N TRP A 35 37.58 -47.80 -17.21
CA TRP A 35 37.61 -46.52 -17.91
C TRP A 35 36.93 -45.41 -17.10
N SER A 36 35.76 -45.68 -16.52
CA SER A 36 35.03 -44.71 -15.70
C SER A 36 35.82 -44.29 -14.45
N GLN A 37 36.44 -45.25 -13.76
CA GLN A 37 37.33 -44.97 -12.62
C GLN A 37 38.52 -44.11 -13.04
N GLN A 38 39.17 -44.48 -14.14
CA GLN A 38 40.31 -43.74 -14.67
C GLN A 38 39.93 -42.32 -15.08
N TRP A 39 38.80 -42.16 -15.77
CA TRP A 39 38.27 -40.86 -16.16
C TRP A 39 37.93 -40.00 -14.94
N CYS A 40 37.27 -40.58 -13.91
CA CYS A 40 36.92 -39.87 -12.68
C CYS A 40 38.14 -39.43 -11.88
N TYR A 41 39.21 -40.23 -11.89
CA TYR A 41 40.49 -39.88 -11.29
C TYR A 41 41.14 -38.70 -12.05
N GLN A 42 41.29 -38.84 -13.38
CA GLN A 42 41.88 -37.79 -14.22
C GLN A 42 41.10 -36.48 -14.13
N TYR A 43 39.77 -36.53 -14.15
CA TYR A 43 38.91 -35.35 -14.01
C TYR A 43 39.16 -34.62 -12.69
N ARG A 44 39.29 -35.34 -11.57
CA ARG A 44 39.58 -34.74 -10.26
C ARG A 44 40.94 -34.05 -10.25
N VAL A 45 41.97 -34.70 -10.80
CA VAL A 45 43.32 -34.15 -10.89
C VAL A 45 43.33 -32.88 -11.76
N ILE A 46 42.81 -32.95 -12.99
CA ILE A 46 42.79 -31.82 -13.92
C ILE A 46 41.96 -30.66 -13.38
N ARG A 47 40.80 -30.93 -12.79
CA ARG A 47 39.98 -29.89 -12.14
C ARG A 47 40.73 -29.20 -11.01
N GLY A 48 41.51 -29.93 -10.21
CA GLY A 48 42.37 -29.37 -9.18
C GLY A 48 43.41 -28.41 -9.77
N LEU A 49 44.16 -28.88 -10.77
CA LEU A 49 45.18 -28.09 -11.47
C LEU A 49 44.60 -26.83 -12.12
N ASN A 50 43.46 -26.93 -12.79
CA ASN A 50 42.79 -25.78 -13.41
C ASN A 50 42.24 -24.77 -12.38
N MET A 51 41.81 -25.25 -11.21
CA MET A 51 41.42 -24.36 -10.11
C MET A 51 42.62 -23.65 -9.48
N ASP A 52 43.76 -24.33 -9.32
CA ASP A 52 45.00 -23.72 -8.84
C ASP A 52 45.54 -22.69 -9.83
N PHE A 53 45.51 -23.01 -11.12
CA PHE A 53 45.80 -22.05 -12.19
C PHE A 53 44.88 -20.82 -12.10
N SER A 54 43.58 -21.02 -11.91
CA SER A 54 42.60 -19.92 -11.75
C SER A 54 42.90 -19.04 -10.54
N ARG A 55 43.36 -19.63 -9.43
CA ARG A 55 43.79 -18.88 -8.23
C ARG A 55 45.03 -18.05 -8.51
N GLY A 56 46.03 -18.64 -9.18
CA GLY A 56 47.24 -17.95 -9.59
C GLY A 56 46.93 -16.76 -10.49
N LEU A 57 46.12 -16.99 -11.53
CA LEU A 57 45.68 -15.93 -12.44
C LEU A 57 44.92 -14.81 -11.72
N ALA A 58 43.97 -15.15 -10.84
CA ALA A 58 43.24 -14.16 -10.05
C ALA A 58 44.16 -13.35 -9.13
N ALA A 59 45.16 -14.00 -8.51
CA ALA A 59 46.14 -13.32 -7.66
C ALA A 59 47.05 -12.39 -8.46
N GLU A 60 47.49 -12.80 -9.66
CA GLU A 60 48.33 -12.02 -10.56
C GLU A 60 47.62 -10.78 -11.10
N THR A 61 46.36 -10.91 -11.50
CA THR A 61 45.57 -9.79 -12.05
C THR A 61 44.90 -8.93 -10.98
N GLY A 62 44.91 -9.37 -9.71
CA GLY A 62 44.21 -8.71 -8.62
C GLY A 62 42.69 -8.86 -8.66
N TRP A 63 42.16 -9.78 -9.46
CA TRP A 63 40.73 -10.10 -9.46
C TRP A 63 40.34 -11.02 -8.31
N SER A 64 39.08 -10.97 -7.89
CA SER A 64 38.58 -12.02 -7.01
C SER A 64 38.39 -13.31 -7.82
N LEU A 65 38.78 -14.47 -7.25
CA LEU A 65 38.59 -15.77 -7.89
C LEU A 65 37.13 -15.99 -8.30
N GLN A 66 36.19 -15.50 -7.48
CA GLN A 66 34.77 -15.62 -7.73
C GLN A 66 34.33 -14.81 -8.95
N ASP A 67 34.80 -13.57 -9.10
CA ASP A 67 34.43 -12.73 -10.26
C ASP A 67 35.05 -13.31 -11.56
N LEU A 68 36.29 -13.82 -11.49
CA LEU A 68 36.94 -14.51 -12.59
C LEU A 68 36.12 -15.74 -13.05
N LEU A 69 35.74 -16.62 -12.12
CA LEU A 69 34.95 -17.83 -12.42
C LEU A 69 33.51 -17.54 -12.87
N ASN A 70 32.98 -16.35 -12.56
CA ASN A 70 31.67 -15.90 -13.02
C ASN A 70 31.71 -15.16 -14.37
N SER A 71 32.91 -14.78 -14.88
CA SER A 71 33.03 -14.24 -16.23
C SER A 71 32.61 -15.29 -17.27
N PRO A 72 31.63 -15.00 -18.16
CA PRO A 72 31.15 -15.96 -19.13
C PRO A 72 32.27 -16.59 -19.98
N THR A 73 33.24 -15.78 -20.40
CA THR A 73 34.34 -16.24 -21.26
C THR A 73 35.27 -17.19 -20.49
N TYR A 74 35.73 -16.82 -19.29
CA TYR A 74 36.61 -17.71 -18.51
C TYR A 74 35.87 -18.94 -18.00
N CYS A 75 34.61 -18.80 -17.58
CA CYS A 75 33.80 -19.91 -17.09
C CYS A 75 33.60 -20.97 -18.19
N SER A 76 33.36 -20.53 -19.43
CA SER A 76 33.25 -21.42 -20.59
C SER A 76 34.58 -22.13 -20.87
N LEU A 77 35.69 -21.40 -20.89
CA LEU A 77 37.04 -21.95 -21.03
C LEU A 77 37.31 -23.02 -19.96
N HIS A 78 37.12 -22.66 -18.69
CA HIS A 78 37.36 -23.53 -17.54
C HIS A 78 36.50 -24.80 -17.58
N ARG A 79 35.21 -24.70 -17.93
CA ARG A 79 34.34 -25.87 -18.09
C ARG A 79 34.75 -26.75 -19.26
N SER A 80 35.11 -26.14 -20.40
CA SER A 80 35.51 -26.87 -21.61
C SER A 80 36.80 -27.65 -21.41
N HIS A 81 37.81 -27.05 -20.76
CA HIS A 81 39.07 -27.73 -20.47
C HIS A 81 38.89 -28.87 -19.46
N ASN A 82 38.11 -28.66 -18.40
CA ASN A 82 37.78 -29.74 -17.46
C ASN A 82 37.04 -30.90 -18.13
N ALA A 83 36.09 -30.62 -19.04
CA ALA A 83 35.36 -31.65 -19.76
C ALA A 83 36.24 -32.47 -20.72
N ARG A 84 37.29 -31.84 -21.27
CA ARG A 84 38.28 -32.48 -22.15
C ARG A 84 39.45 -33.12 -21.40
N LEU A 85 39.48 -33.04 -20.07
CA LEU A 85 40.61 -33.47 -19.24
C LEU A 85 41.93 -32.76 -19.63
N GLU A 86 41.83 -31.51 -20.09
CA GLU A 86 42.97 -30.68 -20.50
C GLU A 86 43.27 -29.64 -19.42
N MET A 87 44.55 -29.35 -19.21
CA MET A 87 44.97 -28.19 -18.43
C MET A 87 44.75 -26.90 -19.24
N ILE A 88 44.32 -25.84 -18.55
CA ILE A 88 44.24 -24.50 -19.14
C ILE A 88 45.67 -24.00 -19.36
N SER A 89 45.99 -23.60 -20.59
CA SER A 89 47.27 -22.99 -20.91
C SER A 89 47.23 -21.47 -20.74
N GLU A 90 48.36 -20.89 -20.36
CA GLU A 90 48.51 -19.44 -20.23
C GLU A 90 48.25 -18.71 -21.57
N SER A 91 48.71 -19.29 -22.68
CA SER A 91 48.51 -18.73 -24.02
C SER A 91 47.03 -18.63 -24.40
N ALA A 92 46.22 -19.64 -24.05
CA ALA A 92 44.78 -19.62 -24.31
C ALA A 92 44.07 -18.50 -23.52
N VAL A 93 44.48 -18.28 -22.27
CA VAL A 93 43.93 -17.20 -21.43
C VAL A 93 44.38 -15.83 -21.92
N ARG A 94 45.65 -15.68 -22.31
CA ARG A 94 46.22 -14.41 -22.76
C ARG A 94 45.45 -13.84 -23.96
N LEU A 95 45.00 -14.70 -24.89
CA LEU A 95 44.17 -14.31 -26.03
C LEU A 95 42.76 -13.82 -25.62
N LEU A 96 42.26 -14.24 -24.47
CA LEU A 96 40.92 -13.91 -23.97
C LEU A 96 40.94 -12.83 -22.87
N LEU A 97 42.12 -12.42 -22.39
CA LEU A 97 42.27 -11.61 -21.20
C LEU A 97 41.54 -10.27 -21.28
N ALA A 98 41.65 -9.57 -22.42
CA ALA A 98 40.96 -8.30 -22.64
C ALA A 98 39.42 -8.44 -22.55
N LYS A 99 38.87 -9.56 -23.04
CA LYS A 99 37.44 -9.83 -22.97
C LYS A 99 37.01 -10.18 -21.54
N ILE A 100 37.80 -11.00 -20.85
CA ILE A 100 37.56 -11.37 -19.45
C ILE A 100 37.58 -10.11 -18.56
N ASP A 101 38.52 -9.19 -18.77
CA ASP A 101 38.62 -7.94 -18.01
C ASP A 101 37.35 -7.07 -18.17
N VAL A 102 36.89 -6.87 -19.40
CA VAL A 102 35.62 -6.15 -19.67
C VAL A 102 34.42 -6.81 -19.00
N GLU A 103 34.37 -8.15 -19.00
CA GLU A 103 33.30 -8.90 -18.33
C GLU A 103 33.35 -8.72 -16.80
N ILE A 104 34.54 -8.76 -16.19
CA ILE A 104 34.73 -8.56 -14.75
C ILE A 104 34.37 -7.13 -14.35
N LEU A 105 34.83 -6.11 -15.09
CA LEU A 105 34.46 -4.71 -14.85
C LEU A 105 32.95 -4.50 -14.91
N SER A 106 32.28 -5.08 -15.91
CA SER A 106 30.81 -5.06 -16.02
C SER A 106 30.13 -5.73 -14.82
N GLN A 107 30.65 -6.85 -14.33
CA GLN A 107 30.11 -7.52 -13.14
C GLN A 107 30.26 -6.68 -11.88
N LEU A 108 31.43 -6.07 -11.68
CA LEU A 108 31.71 -5.21 -10.53
C LEU A 108 30.78 -3.99 -10.52
N GLU A 109 30.59 -3.34 -11.67
CA GLU A 109 29.66 -2.22 -11.82
C GLU A 109 28.21 -2.65 -11.55
N ASN A 110 27.79 -3.80 -12.10
CA ASN A 110 26.46 -4.34 -11.85
C ASN A 110 26.24 -4.71 -10.37
N LYS A 111 27.26 -5.25 -9.70
CA LYS A 111 27.24 -5.56 -8.26
C LYS A 111 27.11 -4.27 -7.45
N ARG A 112 27.88 -3.23 -7.78
CA ARG A 112 27.79 -1.89 -7.17
C ARG A 112 26.41 -1.29 -7.34
N ARG A 113 25.83 -1.34 -8.55
CA ARG A 113 24.45 -0.87 -8.82
C ARG A 113 23.41 -1.61 -8.00
N ARG A 114 23.49 -2.95 -7.93
CA ARG A 114 22.59 -3.78 -7.12
C ARG A 114 22.70 -3.44 -5.64
N GLN A 115 23.91 -3.31 -5.11
CA GLN A 115 24.15 -2.90 -3.72
C GLN A 115 23.59 -1.51 -3.43
N LYS A 116 23.81 -0.53 -4.33
CA LYS A 116 23.26 0.83 -4.22
C LYS A 116 21.72 0.83 -4.23
N ALA A 117 21.10 0.10 -5.15
CA ALA A 117 19.65 -0.03 -5.25
C ALA A 117 19.05 -0.70 -3.99
N HIS A 118 19.68 -1.77 -3.51
CA HIS A 118 19.27 -2.45 -2.28
C HIS A 118 19.39 -1.55 -1.04
N ALA A 119 20.50 -0.82 -0.89
CA ALA A 119 20.68 0.14 0.19
C ALA A 119 19.62 1.26 0.13
N GLN A 120 19.32 1.79 -1.06
CA GLN A 120 18.27 2.79 -1.24
C GLN A 120 16.89 2.24 -0.90
N GLN A 121 16.59 0.98 -1.25
CA GLN A 121 15.34 0.32 -0.88
C GLN A 121 15.18 0.20 0.64
N ILE A 122 16.23 -0.22 1.34
CA ILE A 122 16.25 -0.27 2.82
C ILE A 122 15.98 1.10 3.42
N ARG A 123 16.68 2.14 2.95
CA ARG A 123 16.48 3.52 3.44
C ARG A 123 15.04 4.00 3.22
N ARG A 124 14.47 3.72 2.04
CA ARG A 124 13.06 4.05 1.75
C ARG A 124 12.10 3.33 2.69
N ALA A 125 12.35 2.07 3.02
CA ALA A 125 11.53 1.30 3.95
C ALA A 125 11.64 1.83 5.40
N VAL A 126 12.83 2.25 5.83
CA VAL A 126 13.02 2.95 7.13
C VAL A 126 12.24 4.26 7.15
N MET A 127 12.33 5.08 6.10
CA MET A 127 11.60 6.35 6.02
C MET A 127 10.08 6.16 5.98
N THR A 128 9.56 5.11 5.34
CA THR A 128 8.13 4.77 5.39
C THR A 128 7.69 4.47 6.82
N ARG A 129 8.46 3.67 7.57
CA ARG A 129 8.11 3.34 8.96
C ARG A 129 8.11 4.59 9.83
N HIS A 130 9.16 5.40 9.75
CA HIS A 130 9.22 6.67 10.46
C HIS A 130 8.06 7.61 10.10
N TYR A 131 7.69 7.68 8.82
CA TYR A 131 6.51 8.43 8.38
C TYR A 131 5.21 7.92 9.02
N ASN A 132 5.01 6.60 9.07
CA ASN A 132 3.82 6.03 9.71
C ASN A 132 3.80 6.35 11.21
N ASP A 133 4.94 6.24 11.91
CA ASP A 133 5.07 6.65 13.32
C ASP A 133 4.63 8.12 13.49
N LEU A 134 5.08 9.04 12.62
CA LEU A 134 4.69 10.45 12.65
C LEU A 134 3.17 10.68 12.42
N VAL A 135 2.55 9.86 11.58
CA VAL A 135 1.10 9.93 11.31
C VAL A 135 0.29 9.43 12.50
N ASP A 136 0.76 8.34 13.13
CA ASP A 136 0.11 7.67 14.26
C ASP A 136 0.24 8.49 15.56
N ASP A 137 1.41 9.11 15.79
CA ASP A 137 1.69 9.96 16.95
C ASP A 137 0.81 11.22 16.97
N LYS A 138 0.29 11.66 15.82
CA LYS A 138 -0.56 12.87 15.66
C LYS A 138 0.07 14.15 16.24
N CYS A 139 1.39 14.20 16.41
CA CYS A 139 2.12 15.37 16.93
C CYS A 139 2.04 16.60 16.01
N TYR A 140 1.71 16.41 14.74
CA TYR A 140 1.62 17.48 13.75
C TYR A 140 0.17 17.66 13.29
N ALA A 141 -0.25 18.92 13.15
CA ALA A 141 -1.59 19.27 12.70
C ALA A 141 -1.92 18.63 11.34
N ALA A 142 -0.94 18.62 10.42
CA ALA A 142 -1.01 17.92 9.16
C ALA A 142 0.33 17.28 8.82
N VAL A 143 0.26 16.14 8.13
CA VAL A 143 1.43 15.47 7.56
C VAL A 143 1.20 15.39 6.05
N PRO A 144 2.19 15.72 5.20
CA PRO A 144 2.07 15.55 3.75
C PRO A 144 1.88 14.09 3.36
N THR A 145 1.50 13.79 2.13
CA THR A 145 1.57 12.41 1.61
C THR A 145 3.00 11.84 1.72
N LEU A 146 3.17 10.52 1.83
CA LEU A 146 4.49 9.88 1.89
C LEU A 146 5.41 10.27 0.72
N ALA A 147 4.86 10.52 -0.47
CA ALA A 147 5.63 10.96 -1.63
C ALA A 147 6.23 12.36 -1.41
N GLU A 148 5.41 13.31 -0.94
CA GLU A 148 5.85 14.67 -0.63
C GLU A 148 6.79 14.71 0.60
N PHE A 149 6.52 13.88 1.62
CA PHE A 149 7.39 13.74 2.77
C PHE A 149 8.83 13.36 2.38
N ARG A 150 8.97 12.45 1.39
CA ARG A 150 10.27 12.03 0.87
C ARG A 150 11.01 13.10 0.08
N GLU A 151 10.29 14.08 -0.45
CA GLU A 151 10.87 15.22 -1.16
C GLU A 151 11.30 16.36 -0.22
N LEU A 152 11.02 16.26 1.09
CA LEU A 152 11.54 17.22 2.06
C LEU A 152 13.08 17.23 2.02
N PRO A 153 13.75 18.40 2.05
CA PRO A 153 15.19 18.50 1.85
C PRO A 153 16.02 17.56 2.74
N ILE A 154 15.74 17.52 4.05
CA ILE A 154 16.46 16.62 4.96
C ILE A 154 16.18 15.14 4.68
N VAL A 155 14.92 14.78 4.40
CA VAL A 155 14.53 13.38 4.14
C VAL A 155 15.18 12.90 2.84
N LYS A 156 15.18 13.73 1.80
CA LYS A 156 15.84 13.46 0.53
C LYS A 156 17.35 13.29 0.71
N THR A 157 17.98 14.19 1.47
CA THR A 157 19.42 14.08 1.80
C THR A 157 19.73 12.77 2.52
N LEU A 158 18.90 12.35 3.48
CA LEU A 158 19.06 11.06 4.17
C LEU A 158 18.85 9.86 3.24
N GLN A 159 17.97 9.96 2.24
CA GLN A 159 17.73 8.90 1.25
C GLN A 159 18.85 8.77 0.22
N ASP A 160 19.38 9.91 -0.24
CA ASP A 160 20.38 10.01 -1.29
C ASP A 160 21.81 9.83 -0.75
N ARG A 161 22.02 9.87 0.57
CA ARG A 161 23.31 9.60 1.22
C ARG A 161 23.88 8.26 0.76
N GLU A 162 24.91 8.32 -0.08
CA GLU A 162 25.62 7.15 -0.60
C GLU A 162 26.54 6.55 0.48
N ASP A 163 27.08 7.42 1.34
CA ASP A 163 28.03 7.07 2.37
C ASP A 163 27.31 6.55 3.62
N ALA A 164 27.21 5.23 3.68
CA ALA A 164 26.84 4.49 4.89
C ALA A 164 27.94 4.53 5.98
N THR A 165 28.93 5.42 5.88
CA THR A 165 29.81 5.72 7.01
C THR A 165 29.08 6.67 7.94
N PRO A 166 28.64 6.22 9.13
CA PRO A 166 28.08 7.11 10.14
C PRO A 166 29.11 8.20 10.47
N PHE A 167 28.65 9.35 10.98
CA PHE A 167 29.47 10.44 11.52
C PHE A 167 30.26 10.02 12.79
N SER A 168 30.73 8.78 12.87
CA SER A 168 31.62 8.33 13.92
C SER A 168 33.04 8.59 13.46
N SER A 169 33.62 9.63 14.03
CA SER A 169 35.06 9.80 14.10
C SER A 169 35.69 8.50 14.62
N ASP A 170 36.63 8.01 13.82
CA ASP A 170 37.67 7.06 14.15
C ASP A 170 37.34 5.57 14.29
N THR A 171 38.10 4.82 13.47
CA THR A 171 38.54 3.42 13.69
C THR A 171 37.51 2.30 13.56
N SER A 172 37.15 1.93 12.31
CA SER A 172 37.25 0.54 11.79
C SER A 172 36.53 0.37 10.44
N ARG A 173 37.32 0.24 9.36
CA ARG A 173 36.86 0.23 7.96
C ARG A 173 36.17 -1.08 7.48
N SER A 174 35.85 -2.05 8.34
CA SER A 174 35.49 -3.41 7.87
C SER A 174 34.02 -3.84 7.95
N SER A 175 33.08 -3.05 8.52
CA SER A 175 31.70 -3.52 8.76
C SER A 175 30.63 -3.05 7.75
N LEU A 176 30.99 -2.74 6.50
CA LEU A 176 30.05 -2.28 5.46
C LEU A 176 29.17 -3.37 4.83
N SER A 177 29.34 -4.65 5.20
CA SER A 177 28.66 -5.76 4.50
C SER A 177 27.28 -6.14 5.06
N ASN A 178 26.86 -5.65 6.23
CA ASN A 178 25.61 -6.09 6.84
C ASN A 178 24.47 -5.06 6.66
N PRO A 179 23.50 -5.28 5.75
CA PRO A 179 22.37 -4.38 5.52
C PRO A 179 21.50 -4.15 6.77
N ALA A 180 21.40 -5.14 7.66
CA ALA A 180 20.63 -5.01 8.90
C ALA A 180 21.25 -3.98 9.86
N LYS A 181 22.59 -3.89 9.90
CA LYS A 181 23.29 -2.87 10.71
C LYS A 181 23.05 -1.47 10.17
N ALA A 182 23.08 -1.29 8.84
CA ALA A 182 22.80 0.00 8.21
C ALA A 182 21.35 0.47 8.46
N GLN A 183 20.40 -0.47 8.42
CA GLN A 183 19.01 -0.20 8.76
C GLN A 183 18.87 0.29 10.21
N HIS A 184 19.43 -0.46 11.16
CA HIS A 184 19.37 -0.12 12.58
C HIS A 184 20.09 1.21 12.90
N ALA A 185 21.20 1.50 12.22
CA ALA A 185 21.93 2.75 12.38
C ALA A 185 21.06 3.95 11.97
N LEU A 186 20.42 3.91 10.80
CA LEU A 186 19.55 5.00 10.33
C LEU A 186 18.30 5.14 11.22
N GLU A 187 17.68 4.04 11.62
CA GLU A 187 16.56 4.06 12.56
C GLU A 187 16.97 4.70 13.90
N SER A 188 18.17 4.35 14.40
CA SER A 188 18.72 4.93 15.62
C SER A 188 19.02 6.41 15.45
N GLU A 189 19.54 6.83 14.30
CA GLU A 189 19.81 8.23 13.96
C GLU A 189 18.50 9.05 13.97
N LEU A 190 17.45 8.55 13.31
CA LEU A 190 16.13 9.19 13.28
C LEU A 190 15.51 9.31 14.68
N LYS A 191 15.62 8.26 15.51
CA LYS A 191 14.99 8.23 16.84
C LYS A 191 15.80 8.99 17.91
N ARG A 192 17.12 8.92 17.87
CA ARG A 192 18.00 9.45 18.93
C ARG A 192 18.56 10.83 18.61
N SER A 193 18.76 11.16 17.33
CA SER A 193 19.34 12.44 16.95
C SER A 193 18.29 13.54 17.06
N LYS A 194 18.35 14.30 18.16
CA LYS A 194 17.56 15.53 18.34
C LYS A 194 17.79 16.51 17.19
N LEU A 195 18.99 16.51 16.60
CA LEU A 195 19.34 17.35 15.46
C LEU A 195 18.52 16.96 14.22
N ILE A 196 18.53 15.68 13.83
CA ILE A 196 17.80 15.22 12.63
C ILE A 196 16.30 15.32 12.84
N GLY A 197 15.80 14.90 14.02
CA GLY A 197 14.40 15.08 14.38
C GLY A 197 13.98 16.55 14.27
N GLY A 198 14.78 17.47 14.83
CA GLY A 198 14.54 18.91 14.73
C GLY A 198 14.56 19.45 13.30
N MET A 199 15.46 18.94 12.45
CA MET A 199 15.49 19.30 11.02
C MET A 199 14.25 18.81 10.26
N ILE A 200 13.82 17.56 10.51
CA ILE A 200 12.58 17.01 9.93
C ILE A 200 11.37 17.82 10.39
N SER A 201 11.26 18.10 11.69
CA SER A 201 10.18 18.94 12.25
C SER A 201 10.16 20.33 11.63
N LYS A 202 11.33 20.96 11.42
CA LYS A 202 11.44 22.28 10.78
C LYS A 202 11.00 22.24 9.31
N ASP A 203 11.44 21.23 8.56
CA ASP A 203 11.05 21.05 7.16
C ASP A 203 9.56 20.76 7.02
N LEU A 204 9.00 19.91 7.89
CA LEU A 204 7.56 19.63 7.99
C LEU A 204 6.78 20.89 8.32
N LYS A 205 7.18 21.65 9.34
CA LYS A 205 6.52 22.89 9.73
C LYS A 205 6.49 23.88 8.56
N ARG A 206 7.62 24.10 7.88
CA ARG A 206 7.67 24.97 6.69
C ARG A 206 6.75 24.48 5.58
N TRP A 207 6.66 23.16 5.35
CA TRP A 207 5.73 22.59 4.38
C TRP A 207 4.28 22.86 4.78
N VAL A 208 3.92 22.63 6.05
CA VAL A 208 2.57 22.90 6.57
C VAL A 208 2.22 24.38 6.48
N ASP A 209 3.12 25.29 6.90
CA ASP A 209 2.91 26.73 6.80
C ASP A 209 2.69 27.17 5.34
N THR A 210 3.41 26.55 4.40
CA THR A 210 3.22 26.79 2.96
C THR A 210 1.87 26.27 2.48
N ALA A 211 1.45 25.08 2.92
CA ALA A 211 0.14 24.53 2.60
C ALA A 211 -0.98 25.40 3.17
N LEU A 212 -0.91 25.76 4.46
CA LEU A 212 -1.85 26.66 5.13
C LEU A 212 -2.01 27.97 4.36
N GLY A 213 -0.92 28.64 3.99
CA GLY A 213 -0.99 29.88 3.22
C GLY A 213 -1.69 29.74 1.85
N LYS A 214 -1.58 28.58 1.19
CA LYS A 214 -2.32 28.30 -0.05
C LYS A 214 -3.80 28.04 0.20
N PHE A 215 -4.14 27.28 1.23
CA PHE A 215 -5.53 26.99 1.60
C PHE A 215 -6.26 28.25 2.11
N ASP A 216 -5.56 29.14 2.81
CA ASP A 216 -6.05 30.46 3.19
C ASP A 216 -6.43 31.32 2.00
N ALA A 217 -5.56 31.37 0.98
CA ALA A 217 -5.86 32.08 -0.25
C ALA A 217 -7.13 31.53 -0.93
N MET A 218 -7.34 30.20 -0.91
CA MET A 218 -8.57 29.59 -1.44
C MET A 218 -9.82 29.94 -0.62
N LEU A 219 -9.68 30.09 0.70
CA LEU A 219 -10.76 30.53 1.59
C LEU A 219 -10.99 32.06 1.55
N GLY A 220 -10.26 32.79 0.70
CA GLY A 220 -10.39 34.25 0.59
C GLY A 220 -9.77 35.02 1.76
N ARG A 221 -8.83 34.40 2.49
CA ARG A 221 -8.14 34.99 3.66
C ARG A 221 -6.61 34.94 3.52
N PRO A 222 -6.02 35.43 2.42
CA PRO A 222 -4.58 35.33 2.22
C PRO A 222 -3.81 36.06 3.32
N ASN A 223 -2.63 35.53 3.69
CA ASN A 223 -1.74 36.10 4.70
C ASN A 223 -2.38 36.20 6.10
N TRP A 224 -3.26 35.26 6.45
CA TRP A 224 -3.85 35.22 7.78
C TRP A 224 -2.76 35.12 8.85
N LYS A 225 -2.90 35.92 9.91
CA LYS A 225 -2.03 35.90 11.09
C LYS A 225 -2.89 36.13 12.32
N SER A 226 -2.58 35.43 13.40
CA SER A 226 -3.17 35.64 14.71
C SER A 226 -2.05 35.75 15.74
N ALA A 227 -2.17 36.72 16.65
CA ALA A 227 -1.33 36.80 17.84
C ALA A 227 -1.73 35.75 18.90
N SER A 228 -2.99 35.30 18.86
CA SER A 228 -3.51 34.30 19.79
C SER A 228 -3.19 32.90 19.31
N THR A 229 -2.53 32.12 20.17
CA THR A 229 -2.33 30.68 20.00
C THR A 229 -3.59 29.87 20.29
N ARG A 230 -4.64 30.50 20.84
CA ARG A 230 -5.93 29.86 21.14
C ARG A 230 -6.91 29.94 19.97
N VAL A 231 -6.60 30.69 18.92
CA VAL A 231 -7.45 30.85 17.74
C VAL A 231 -6.96 29.90 16.66
N LEU A 232 -7.81 28.96 16.24
CA LEU A 232 -7.51 28.06 15.14
C LEU A 232 -7.32 28.82 13.82
N HIS A 233 -6.34 28.34 13.07
CA HIS A 233 -6.09 28.79 11.71
C HIS A 233 -7.31 28.58 10.82
N PRO A 234 -7.69 29.51 9.90
CA PRO A 234 -8.89 29.38 9.07
C PRO A 234 -9.01 28.04 8.36
N ALA A 235 -7.95 27.58 7.71
CA ALA A 235 -7.92 26.26 7.06
C ALA A 235 -8.18 25.06 8.02
N GLU A 236 -7.86 25.18 9.30
CA GLU A 236 -7.99 24.09 10.29
C GLU A 236 -9.34 24.06 11.01
N ARG A 237 -10.17 25.09 10.83
CA ARG A 237 -11.49 25.18 11.46
C ARG A 237 -12.40 24.04 11.00
N VAL A 238 -13.29 23.60 11.88
CA VAL A 238 -14.24 22.50 11.59
C VAL A 238 -15.18 22.79 10.41
N THR A 239 -15.42 24.07 10.11
CA THR A 239 -16.22 24.52 8.97
C THR A 239 -15.45 24.53 7.65
N SER A 240 -14.11 24.56 7.69
CA SER A 240 -13.28 24.62 6.50
C SER A 240 -13.18 23.25 5.85
N ARG A 241 -13.81 23.13 4.67
CA ARG A 241 -13.93 21.89 3.92
C ARG A 241 -13.49 22.08 2.48
N PHE A 242 -12.92 21.02 1.92
CA PHE A 242 -12.29 21.05 0.60
C PHE A 242 -12.70 19.85 -0.23
N ILE A 243 -12.89 20.06 -1.53
CA ILE A 243 -13.06 19.00 -2.51
C ILE A 243 -11.82 18.91 -3.39
N CYS A 244 -11.36 17.70 -3.70
CA CYS A 244 -10.30 17.50 -4.68
C CYS A 244 -10.88 17.58 -6.10
N THR A 245 -10.49 18.59 -6.87
CA THR A 245 -10.97 18.85 -8.23
C THR A 245 -10.63 17.74 -9.23
N LEU A 246 -9.66 16.87 -8.89
CA LEU A 246 -9.27 15.75 -9.76
C LEU A 246 -10.15 14.50 -9.61
N CYS A 247 -10.66 14.25 -8.40
CA CYS A 247 -11.43 13.04 -8.08
C CYS A 247 -12.89 13.31 -7.70
N HIS A 248 -13.29 14.56 -7.47
CA HIS A 248 -14.66 14.93 -7.15
C HIS A 248 -15.65 14.48 -8.22
N ASP A 249 -15.31 14.69 -9.50
CA ASP A 249 -16.19 14.34 -10.63
C ASP A 249 -16.11 12.88 -11.05
N THR A 250 -15.19 12.12 -10.47
CA THR A 250 -15.14 10.68 -10.74
C THR A 250 -16.29 10.06 -9.96
N PRO A 251 -17.30 9.44 -10.61
CA PRO A 251 -18.37 8.75 -9.89
C PRO A 251 -17.71 7.65 -9.07
N LYS A 252 -17.48 7.91 -7.78
CA LYS A 252 -16.93 6.92 -6.87
C LYS A 252 -17.94 5.80 -6.87
N GLN A 253 -17.48 4.62 -7.24
CA GLN A 253 -18.32 3.44 -7.40
C GLN A 253 -19.12 3.13 -6.11
N TYR A 254 -18.72 3.64 -4.93
CA TYR A 254 -19.38 3.37 -3.64
C TYR A 254 -19.32 4.49 -2.57
N GLY A 255 -19.16 5.79 -2.89
CA GLY A 255 -19.07 6.82 -1.82
C GLY A 255 -19.54 8.22 -2.20
N THR A 256 -20.09 8.95 -1.23
CA THR A 256 -20.38 10.40 -1.35
C THR A 256 -19.12 11.17 -1.75
N PRO A 257 -19.24 12.28 -2.51
CA PRO A 257 -18.11 13.20 -2.69
C PRO A 257 -17.57 13.52 -1.30
N GLN A 258 -16.29 13.21 -1.09
CA GLN A 258 -15.68 13.33 0.22
C GLN A 258 -15.26 14.77 0.37
N SER A 259 -16.01 15.50 1.19
CA SER A 259 -15.63 16.79 1.71
C SER A 259 -14.49 16.58 2.71
N LEU A 260 -13.29 17.04 2.37
CA LEU A 260 -12.06 16.82 3.11
C LEU A 260 -11.79 17.97 4.08
N GLU A 261 -11.33 17.66 5.28
CA GLU A 261 -10.69 18.63 6.16
C GLU A 261 -9.29 18.99 5.64
N PHE A 262 -8.68 20.06 6.17
CA PHE A 262 -7.32 20.43 5.79
C PHE A 262 -6.30 19.28 5.98
N ARG A 263 -6.34 18.59 7.13
CA ARG A 263 -5.48 17.43 7.39
C ARG A 263 -5.69 16.32 6.37
N GLU A 264 -6.94 16.03 6.04
CA GLU A 264 -7.31 15.02 5.04
C GLU A 264 -6.87 15.42 3.64
N ALA A 265 -6.98 16.70 3.28
CA ALA A 265 -6.50 17.25 2.01
C ALA A 265 -4.98 17.16 1.88
N CYS A 266 -4.23 17.37 2.97
CA CYS A 266 -2.76 17.25 2.98
C CYS A 266 -2.27 15.81 2.76
N VAL A 267 -3.01 14.81 3.25
CA VAL A 267 -2.70 13.38 3.02
C VAL A 267 -3.41 12.81 1.80
N HIS A 268 -4.25 13.60 1.12
CA HIS A 268 -5.07 13.10 0.02
C HIS A 268 -4.21 12.70 -1.18
N GLN A 269 -4.38 11.45 -1.62
CA GLN A 269 -3.83 10.93 -2.85
C GLN A 269 -4.97 10.41 -3.73
N CYS A 270 -5.10 10.94 -4.95
CA CYS A 270 -6.20 10.55 -5.85
C CYS A 270 -6.07 9.08 -6.26
N ILE A 271 -6.97 8.23 -5.75
CA ILE A 271 -7.11 6.83 -6.13
C ILE A 271 -7.97 6.77 -7.41
N GLY A 272 -7.44 6.25 -8.52
CA GLY A 272 -8.32 5.77 -9.60
C GLY A 272 -8.47 6.62 -10.87
N ARG A 273 -7.44 7.33 -11.34
CA ARG A 273 -7.35 7.62 -12.79
C ARG A 273 -6.21 6.80 -13.42
N PRO A 274 -6.51 5.77 -14.24
CA PRO A 274 -5.50 4.91 -14.89
C PRO A 274 -4.69 5.62 -16.00
N LYS A 275 -4.58 6.95 -15.98
CA LYS A 275 -3.74 7.64 -16.96
C LYS A 275 -2.29 7.44 -16.57
N LYS A 276 -1.48 6.95 -17.54
CA LYS A 276 -0.01 6.95 -17.51
C LYS A 276 0.47 8.25 -16.83
N GLY A 277 0.94 8.16 -15.58
CA GLY A 277 1.38 9.34 -14.81
C GLY A 277 0.73 9.56 -13.45
N ALA A 278 -0.25 8.76 -13.01
CA ALA A 278 -0.80 8.90 -11.64
C ALA A 278 0.29 8.83 -10.56
N ALA A 279 1.26 7.91 -10.68
CA ALA A 279 2.41 7.79 -9.79
C ALA A 279 3.40 8.98 -9.86
N LYS A 280 3.30 9.83 -10.88
CA LYS A 280 4.14 11.04 -11.06
C LYS A 280 3.44 12.33 -10.63
N ARG A 281 2.16 12.27 -10.23
CA ARG A 281 1.45 13.47 -9.79
C ARG A 281 1.95 13.87 -8.42
N LYS A 282 2.63 15.02 -8.37
CA LYS A 282 2.95 15.72 -7.13
C LYS A 282 1.68 16.29 -6.52
N TRP A 283 1.61 16.27 -5.20
CA TRP A 283 0.53 16.93 -4.49
C TRP A 283 0.64 18.43 -4.72
N LYS A 284 -0.50 19.07 -4.93
CA LYS A 284 -0.58 20.51 -5.18
C LYS A 284 -1.85 21.03 -4.54
N ALA A 285 -1.74 22.10 -3.76
CA ALA A 285 -2.91 22.71 -3.13
C ALA A 285 -3.94 23.16 -4.19
N GLU A 286 -3.48 23.55 -5.38
CA GLU A 286 -4.33 23.97 -6.50
C GLU A 286 -5.23 22.84 -7.05
N GLN A 287 -5.04 21.58 -6.59
CA GLN A 287 -5.92 20.45 -6.87
C GLN A 287 -7.16 20.40 -5.96
N PHE A 288 -7.32 21.39 -5.08
CA PHE A 288 -8.43 21.48 -4.14
C PHE A 288 -9.20 22.78 -4.36
N ALA A 289 -10.48 22.76 -4.00
CA ALA A 289 -11.34 23.93 -3.97
C ALA A 289 -12.18 23.91 -2.68
N PRO A 290 -12.60 25.07 -2.14
CA PRO A 290 -13.52 25.13 -1.01
C PRO A 290 -14.84 24.44 -1.33
N ASP A 291 -15.29 23.58 -0.43
CA ASP A 291 -16.60 22.92 -0.51
C ASP A 291 -17.69 23.86 0.03
N GLN A 292 -18.18 24.77 -0.80
CA GLN A 292 -19.11 25.82 -0.38
C GLN A 292 -20.40 25.26 0.24
N LYS A 293 -20.92 24.13 -0.26
CA LYS A 293 -22.12 23.48 0.30
C LYS A 293 -21.84 22.95 1.70
N ALA A 294 -20.70 22.28 1.90
CA ALA A 294 -20.31 21.78 3.21
C ALA A 294 -20.01 22.92 4.19
N ILE A 295 -19.26 23.94 3.78
CA ILE A 295 -18.95 25.11 4.60
C ILE A 295 -20.24 25.78 5.10
N ALA A 296 -21.22 25.98 4.21
CA ALA A 296 -22.49 26.61 4.56
C ALA A 296 -23.28 25.80 5.60
N VAL A 297 -23.45 24.49 5.40
CA VAL A 297 -24.21 23.65 6.35
C VAL A 297 -23.52 23.51 7.70
N LEU A 298 -22.19 23.41 7.71
CA LEU A 298 -21.42 23.29 8.96
C LEU A 298 -21.44 24.61 9.74
N SER A 299 -21.47 25.74 9.05
CA SER A 299 -21.65 27.06 9.69
C SER A 299 -23.04 27.15 10.34
N GLN A 300 -24.10 26.75 9.62
CA GLN A 300 -25.45 26.69 10.21
C GLN A 300 -25.50 25.77 11.44
N ALA A 301 -24.80 24.64 11.40
CA ALA A 301 -24.75 23.71 12.53
C ALA A 301 -24.02 24.30 13.76
N LEU A 302 -22.96 25.08 13.56
CA LEU A 302 -22.29 25.80 14.63
C LEU A 302 -23.16 26.90 15.26
N ASP A 303 -23.91 27.63 14.44
CA ASP A 303 -24.84 28.66 14.92
C ASP A 303 -25.91 28.03 15.84
N LEU A 304 -26.39 26.83 15.50
CA LEU A 304 -27.36 26.10 16.31
C LEU A 304 -26.80 25.59 17.64
N THR A 305 -25.49 25.33 17.73
CA THR A 305 -24.83 24.88 18.96
C THR A 305 -24.23 26.02 19.77
N VAL A 306 -24.24 27.25 19.23
CA VAL A 306 -23.60 28.43 19.82
C VAL A 306 -22.10 28.18 20.07
N LEU A 307 -21.45 27.46 19.14
CA LEU A 307 -20.02 27.17 19.19
C LEU A 307 -19.26 27.97 18.14
N GLU A 308 -18.03 28.36 18.46
CA GLU A 308 -17.20 29.15 17.55
C GLU A 308 -16.25 28.24 16.75
N ALA A 309 -16.21 28.43 15.43
CA ALA A 309 -15.32 27.65 14.55
C ALA A 309 -13.82 27.84 14.87
N GLU A 310 -13.48 28.93 15.57
CA GLU A 310 -12.12 29.33 15.90
C GLU A 310 -11.58 28.64 17.16
N ASN A 311 -12.45 28.07 18.00
CA ASN A 311 -12.06 27.45 19.25
C ASN A 311 -11.55 25.99 19.00
N PRO A 312 -10.33 25.63 19.47
CA PRO A 312 -9.78 24.27 19.38
C PRO A 312 -10.68 23.17 19.97
N GLU A 313 -11.46 23.49 21.00
CA GLU A 313 -12.34 22.53 21.69
C GLU A 313 -13.65 22.27 20.93
N THR A 314 -14.01 23.11 19.97
CA THR A 314 -15.28 23.03 19.23
C THR A 314 -15.49 21.67 18.58
N ARG A 315 -14.42 21.04 18.06
CA ARG A 315 -14.52 19.70 17.47
C ARG A 315 -14.95 18.65 18.49
N GLU A 316 -14.32 18.62 19.66
CA GLU A 316 -14.66 17.67 20.71
C GLU A 316 -16.07 17.92 21.25
N GLN A 317 -16.44 19.19 21.43
CA GLN A 317 -17.78 19.58 21.86
C GLN A 317 -18.85 19.14 20.85
N LEU A 318 -18.61 19.33 19.54
CA LEU A 318 -19.48 18.84 18.47
C LEU A 318 -19.63 17.31 18.48
N GLN A 319 -18.56 16.57 18.75
CA GLN A 319 -18.62 15.10 18.86
C GLN A 319 -19.51 14.67 20.05
N ARG A 320 -19.53 15.42 21.16
CA ARG A 320 -20.41 15.16 22.30
C ARG A 320 -21.89 15.34 21.99
N PHE A 321 -22.26 16.13 20.96
CA PHE A 321 -23.65 16.18 20.50
C PHE A 321 -24.08 14.86 19.84
N GLY A 322 -23.16 14.11 19.24
CA GLY A 322 -23.48 12.88 18.52
C GLY A 322 -24.52 13.11 17.41
N ALA A 323 -25.41 12.15 17.19
CA ALA A 323 -26.44 12.22 16.15
C ALA A 323 -27.65 13.08 16.59
N ARG A 324 -27.48 14.41 16.58
CA ARG A 324 -28.52 15.39 16.98
C ARG A 324 -28.87 16.42 15.91
N PHE A 325 -28.21 16.38 14.76
CA PHE A 325 -28.50 17.28 13.66
C PHE A 325 -29.52 16.63 12.72
N VAL A 326 -30.63 17.31 12.46
CA VAL A 326 -31.72 16.82 11.62
C VAL A 326 -31.70 17.57 10.30
N CYS A 327 -31.54 16.84 9.19
CA CYS A 327 -31.77 17.39 7.87
C CYS A 327 -33.27 17.50 7.59
N ASN A 328 -33.77 18.71 7.40
CA ASN A 328 -35.16 18.99 7.06
C ASN A 328 -35.38 19.20 5.55
N SER A 329 -34.32 19.18 4.75
CA SER A 329 -34.43 19.26 3.28
C SER A 329 -34.79 17.92 2.62
N CYS A 330 -34.64 16.80 3.34
CA CYS A 330 -35.07 15.48 2.86
C CYS A 330 -36.58 15.28 3.04
N ASP A 331 -37.21 14.51 2.14
CA ASP A 331 -38.59 14.03 2.28
C ASP A 331 -38.88 13.38 3.65
N SER A 332 -37.87 12.67 4.16
CA SER A 332 -37.85 12.10 5.50
C SER A 332 -36.72 12.75 6.30
N PRO A 333 -37.01 13.33 7.49
CA PRO A 333 -35.99 13.90 8.35
C PRO A 333 -34.90 12.87 8.66
N ILE A 334 -33.65 13.26 8.46
CA ILE A 334 -32.50 12.38 8.72
C ILE A 334 -31.72 12.96 9.88
N VAL A 335 -31.70 12.22 10.99
CA VAL A 335 -30.84 12.50 12.13
C VAL A 335 -29.42 12.01 11.83
N MET A 336 -28.43 12.87 12.01
CA MET A 336 -27.01 12.59 11.77
C MET A 336 -26.11 13.35 12.74
N ASP A 337 -24.84 12.95 12.79
CA ASP A 337 -23.79 13.69 13.51
C ASP A 337 -23.26 14.86 12.67
N PHE A 338 -22.42 15.70 13.28
CA PHE A 338 -21.85 16.88 12.63
C PHE A 338 -21.01 16.51 11.40
N GLU A 339 -20.19 15.46 11.49
CA GLU A 339 -19.26 15.06 10.42
C GLU A 339 -20.00 14.62 9.15
N ARG A 340 -21.17 13.98 9.29
CA ARG A 340 -21.99 13.54 8.15
C ARG A 340 -22.68 14.66 7.41
N LEU A 341 -22.86 15.83 8.02
CA LEU A 341 -23.52 16.98 7.37
C LEU A 341 -22.79 17.37 6.08
N ALA A 342 -21.45 17.40 6.11
CA ALA A 342 -20.61 17.79 4.99
C ALA A 342 -20.78 16.88 3.77
N GLY A 343 -20.95 15.57 3.98
CA GLY A 343 -21.22 14.63 2.89
C GLY A 343 -22.69 14.64 2.45
N HIS A 344 -23.61 14.88 3.38
CA HIS A 344 -25.04 14.84 3.10
C HIS A 344 -25.54 16.07 2.33
N CYS A 345 -24.98 17.26 2.57
CA CYS A 345 -25.43 18.51 1.95
C CYS A 345 -25.35 18.50 0.43
N HIS A 346 -24.47 17.70 -0.17
CA HIS A 346 -24.34 17.55 -1.62
C HIS A 346 -25.58 16.99 -2.31
N ARG A 347 -26.54 16.43 -1.55
CA ARG A 347 -27.83 15.97 -2.07
C ARG A 347 -28.86 17.07 -2.24
N HIS A 348 -28.57 18.24 -1.68
CA HIS A 348 -29.46 19.37 -1.65
C HIS A 348 -28.78 20.54 -2.34
N ASP A 349 -29.56 21.41 -2.95
CA ASP A 349 -29.05 22.72 -3.37
C ASP A 349 -28.85 23.60 -2.14
N ILE A 350 -29.83 23.59 -1.23
CA ILE A 350 -29.80 24.29 0.05
C ILE A 350 -30.26 23.31 1.14
N MET A 351 -29.34 22.90 2.01
CA MET A 351 -29.64 22.03 3.14
C MET A 351 -30.09 22.87 4.34
N LYS A 352 -31.22 22.50 4.95
CA LYS A 352 -31.72 23.09 6.20
C LYS A 352 -31.50 22.10 7.34
N VAL A 353 -30.84 22.56 8.39
CA VAL A 353 -30.53 21.76 9.59
C VAL A 353 -31.22 22.32 10.82
N THR A 354 -31.66 21.45 11.71
CA THR A 354 -32.08 21.80 13.08
C THR A 354 -31.35 20.92 14.08
N LEU A 355 -31.10 21.44 15.28
CA LEU A 355 -30.56 20.70 16.39
C LEU A 355 -31.71 20.25 17.30
N ILE A 356 -31.80 18.95 17.57
CA ILE A 356 -32.83 18.38 18.45
C ILE A 356 -32.26 18.04 19.83
N PHE A 357 -33.12 17.91 20.84
CA PHE A 357 -32.73 17.47 22.17
C PHE A 357 -32.42 15.97 22.21
N ARG A 358 -31.62 15.55 23.20
CA ARG A 358 -31.28 14.13 23.36
C ARG A 358 -32.51 13.27 23.63
N SER A 359 -33.52 13.78 24.33
CA SER A 359 -34.81 13.10 24.51
C SER A 359 -35.53 12.87 23.17
N GLU A 360 -35.51 13.85 22.27
CA GLU A 360 -36.14 13.77 20.95
C GLU A 360 -35.40 12.83 20.00
N THR A 361 -34.07 12.71 20.14
CA THR A 361 -33.31 11.75 19.33
C THR A 361 -33.85 10.35 19.52
N ALA A 362 -34.15 9.93 20.75
CA ALA A 362 -34.69 8.61 21.02
C ALA A 362 -35.96 8.36 20.19
N ILE A 363 -36.89 9.31 20.15
CA ILE A 363 -38.15 9.23 19.41
C ILE A 363 -37.92 9.17 17.89
N MET A 364 -36.95 9.93 17.37
CA MET A 364 -36.67 9.97 15.94
C MET A 364 -35.77 8.81 15.46
N THR A 365 -35.02 8.19 16.37
CA THR A 365 -34.08 7.10 16.06
C THR A 365 -34.49 5.75 16.64
N VAL A 366 -35.69 5.62 17.26
CA VAL A 366 -36.12 4.46 18.09
C VAL A 366 -35.72 3.13 17.48
N ASP A 367 -35.80 2.99 16.16
CA ASP A 367 -35.60 1.69 15.56
C ASP A 367 -34.22 1.46 14.96
N HIS A 368 -33.56 2.46 14.34
CA HIS A 368 -32.31 2.20 13.61
C HIS A 368 -31.44 3.44 13.44
N LEU A 369 -30.39 3.59 14.24
CA LEU A 369 -29.36 4.62 14.03
C LEU A 369 -28.61 4.37 12.72
N TYR A 370 -28.30 5.43 11.99
CA TYR A 370 -27.39 5.30 10.85
C TYR A 370 -25.98 5.13 11.41
N GLU A 371 -25.32 4.03 11.07
CA GLU A 371 -23.92 3.80 11.38
C GLU A 371 -23.05 4.28 10.21
N ALA A 372 -22.10 5.18 10.48
CA ALA A 372 -21.16 5.65 9.47
C ALA A 372 -20.36 4.47 8.92
N GLY A 373 -20.16 4.45 7.59
CA GLY A 373 -19.43 3.37 6.94
C GLY A 373 -20.20 2.06 6.77
N SER A 374 -21.38 1.90 7.38
CA SER A 374 -22.23 0.70 7.24
C SER A 374 -22.43 0.30 5.77
N PHE A 375 -22.81 1.23 4.90
CA PHE A 375 -22.96 0.93 3.46
C PHE A 375 -21.66 0.44 2.81
N ALA A 376 -20.51 1.05 3.13
CA ALA A 376 -19.23 0.63 2.60
C ALA A 376 -18.84 -0.76 3.12
N TRP A 377 -19.08 -1.02 4.41
CA TRP A 377 -18.88 -2.32 5.05
C TRP A 377 -19.76 -3.39 4.40
N TYR A 378 -21.08 -3.15 4.32
CA TYR A 378 -22.02 -4.03 3.62
C TYR A 378 -21.79 -4.11 2.13
N SER A 379 -21.05 -3.22 1.49
CA SER A 379 -20.68 -3.34 0.07
C SER A 379 -19.33 -4.04 -0.14
N SER A 380 -18.58 -4.25 0.94
CA SER A 380 -17.24 -4.83 0.85
C SER A 380 -17.29 -6.32 0.47
N ARG A 381 -16.15 -6.82 -0.03
CA ARG A 381 -15.98 -8.22 -0.44
C ARG A 381 -15.56 -9.13 0.72
N ASN A 382 -15.61 -8.67 1.96
CA ASN A 382 -15.31 -9.53 3.10
C ASN A 382 -16.38 -10.62 3.27
N ASN A 383 -15.98 -11.77 3.83
CA ASN A 383 -16.89 -12.89 4.05
C ASN A 383 -17.95 -12.54 5.10
N GLU A 384 -17.57 -11.80 6.14
CA GLU A 384 -18.48 -11.36 7.20
C GLU A 384 -19.64 -10.50 6.69
N ALA A 385 -19.37 -9.45 5.89
CA ALA A 385 -20.49 -8.66 5.34
C ALA A 385 -21.27 -9.45 4.29
N LYS A 386 -20.66 -10.43 3.60
CA LYS A 386 -21.41 -11.35 2.74
C LYS A 386 -22.42 -12.17 3.54
N GLU A 387 -22.00 -12.72 4.67
CA GLU A 387 -22.86 -13.47 5.58
C GLU A 387 -23.98 -12.58 6.13
N ILE A 388 -23.66 -11.38 6.65
CA ILE A 388 -24.68 -10.47 7.18
C ILE A 388 -25.68 -10.03 6.09
N ARG A 389 -25.22 -9.74 4.88
CA ARG A 389 -26.11 -9.42 3.73
C ARG A 389 -27.10 -10.54 3.41
N GLN A 390 -26.74 -11.79 3.68
CA GLN A 390 -27.56 -12.97 3.39
C GLN A 390 -28.51 -13.30 4.55
N THR A 391 -28.10 -13.04 5.79
CA THR A 391 -28.89 -13.40 6.99
C THR A 391 -29.84 -12.30 7.42
N LYS A 392 -29.54 -11.03 7.14
CA LYS A 392 -30.38 -9.89 7.56
C LYS A 392 -31.27 -9.36 6.45
N THR A 393 -32.42 -8.85 6.85
CA THR A 393 -33.33 -8.10 5.99
C THR A 393 -33.18 -6.62 6.22
N PHE A 394 -33.24 -5.85 5.14
CA PHE A 394 -33.07 -4.41 5.17
C PHE A 394 -34.38 -3.71 4.84
N ALA A 395 -34.58 -2.52 5.38
CA ALA A 395 -35.69 -1.66 4.99
C ALA A 395 -35.17 -0.32 4.44
N CYS A 396 -35.96 0.31 3.58
CA CYS A 396 -35.72 1.67 3.13
C CYS A 396 -36.28 2.66 4.15
N ARG A 397 -35.42 3.48 4.78
CA ARG A 397 -35.87 4.48 5.77
C ARG A 397 -36.88 5.46 5.16
N HIS A 398 -36.67 5.85 3.89
CA HIS A 398 -37.56 6.76 3.16
C HIS A 398 -38.99 6.20 3.06
N CYS A 399 -39.12 4.92 2.69
CA CYS A 399 -40.42 4.25 2.60
C CYS A 399 -41.09 4.11 3.98
N ARG A 400 -40.32 3.75 5.01
CA ARG A 400 -40.83 3.59 6.38
C ARG A 400 -41.33 4.90 6.98
N TYR A 401 -40.68 6.02 6.67
CA TYR A 401 -41.15 7.32 7.16
C TYR A 401 -42.45 7.76 6.49
N ARG A 402 -42.60 7.49 5.19
CA ARG A 402 -43.85 7.80 4.46
C ARG A 402 -45.06 7.02 4.99
N THR A 403 -44.88 5.82 5.55
CA THR A 403 -45.99 5.07 6.17
C THR A 403 -46.39 5.63 7.53
N LEU A 404 -45.50 6.32 8.24
CA LEU A 404 -45.76 6.88 9.57
C LEU A 404 -46.44 8.26 9.52
N LYS A 405 -46.21 9.05 8.47
CA LYS A 405 -46.93 10.32 8.27
C LYS A 405 -48.28 10.05 7.62
N PRO A 406 -49.43 10.28 8.30
CA PRO A 406 -50.73 10.24 7.67
C PRO A 406 -50.77 11.33 6.60
N THR A 407 -50.59 10.92 5.35
CA THR A 407 -50.70 11.84 4.22
C THR A 407 -52.18 11.98 3.90
N PRO A 408 -52.72 13.19 3.65
CA PRO A 408 -54.10 13.34 3.20
C PRO A 408 -54.32 12.47 1.94
N PRO A 409 -55.47 11.81 1.83
CA PRO A 409 -55.71 10.79 0.81
C PRO A 409 -55.49 11.37 -0.59
N ARG A 410 -54.39 10.98 -1.24
CA ARG A 410 -54.23 11.19 -2.68
C ARG A 410 -55.15 10.19 -3.38
N LEU A 411 -55.94 10.68 -4.35
CA LEU A 411 -56.74 9.87 -5.27
C LEU A 411 -55.86 8.75 -5.83
N SER A 412 -56.07 7.55 -5.32
CA SER A 412 -55.19 6.41 -5.48
C SER A 412 -55.33 5.81 -6.88
N ARG A 413 -54.19 5.64 -7.55
CA ARG A 413 -54.06 4.60 -8.56
C ARG A 413 -54.20 3.27 -7.82
N THR A 414 -55.27 2.55 -8.08
CA THR A 414 -55.65 1.28 -7.47
C THR A 414 -54.49 0.28 -7.48
N GLY A 415 -53.93 -0.05 -6.31
CA GLY A 415 -53.04 -1.21 -6.15
C GLY A 415 -51.84 -1.10 -5.19
N ASP A 416 -51.42 0.09 -4.75
CA ASP A 416 -50.26 0.21 -3.84
C ASP A 416 -50.71 0.11 -2.37
N SER A 417 -50.75 -1.10 -1.82
CA SER A 417 -50.88 -1.31 -0.37
C SER A 417 -49.59 -0.88 0.34
N HIS A 418 -49.74 -0.05 1.38
CA HIS A 418 -48.67 0.55 2.19
C HIS A 418 -47.97 -0.46 3.13
N VAL A 419 -47.70 -1.68 2.66
CA VAL A 419 -46.99 -2.69 3.46
C VAL A 419 -45.50 -2.34 3.50
N GLN A 420 -44.91 -2.33 4.69
CA GLN A 420 -43.47 -2.15 4.89
C GLN A 420 -42.71 -3.20 4.08
N ARG A 421 -42.03 -2.76 3.01
CA ARG A 421 -41.26 -3.65 2.14
C ARG A 421 -39.89 -3.91 2.77
N TRP A 422 -39.62 -5.19 3.03
CA TRP A 422 -38.31 -5.70 3.41
C TRP A 422 -37.56 -6.13 2.16
N PHE A 423 -36.27 -5.87 2.13
CA PHE A 423 -35.39 -6.11 0.99
C PHE A 423 -34.18 -6.95 1.41
N THR A 424 -33.64 -7.72 0.48
CA THR A 424 -32.24 -8.15 0.55
C THR A 424 -31.33 -6.92 0.39
N PHE A 425 -30.05 -7.01 0.77
CA PHE A 425 -29.13 -5.87 0.58
C PHE A 425 -29.10 -5.38 -0.88
N ASN A 426 -28.96 -6.30 -1.84
CA ASN A 426 -28.97 -5.96 -3.27
C ASN A 426 -30.32 -5.39 -3.73
N GLY A 427 -31.42 -5.94 -3.21
CA GLY A 427 -32.76 -5.40 -3.47
C GLY A 427 -32.92 -3.97 -2.97
N LEU A 428 -32.39 -3.65 -1.78
CA LEU A 428 -32.41 -2.29 -1.24
C LEU A 428 -31.51 -1.34 -2.05
N VAL A 429 -30.33 -1.80 -2.49
CA VAL A 429 -29.45 -1.02 -3.37
C VAL A 429 -30.15 -0.70 -4.69
N SER A 430 -30.83 -1.67 -5.32
CA SER A 430 -31.62 -1.44 -6.54
C SER A 430 -32.76 -0.45 -6.27
N HIS A 431 -33.52 -0.69 -5.19
CA HIS A 431 -34.61 0.19 -4.77
C HIS A 431 -34.14 1.63 -4.55
N ALA A 432 -33.01 1.84 -3.86
CA ALA A 432 -32.44 3.15 -3.64
C ALA A 432 -32.00 3.81 -4.96
N LYS A 433 -31.39 3.07 -5.88
CA LYS A 433 -31.02 3.61 -7.20
C LYS A 433 -32.24 4.06 -8.02
N GLU A 434 -33.35 3.30 -7.95
CA GLU A 434 -34.56 3.57 -8.73
C GLU A 434 -35.46 4.65 -8.13
N ARG A 435 -35.60 4.68 -6.80
CA ARG A 435 -36.66 5.47 -6.12
C ARG A 435 -36.16 6.49 -5.13
N CYS A 436 -34.94 6.35 -4.61
CA CYS A 436 -34.46 7.15 -3.49
C CYS A 436 -32.97 7.43 -3.66
N ALA A 437 -32.62 8.42 -4.50
CA ALA A 437 -31.25 8.88 -4.79
C ALA A 437 -30.25 8.45 -3.69
N LEU A 438 -29.59 7.31 -3.93
CA LEU A 438 -28.73 6.53 -3.03
C LEU A 438 -28.58 7.06 -1.59
N SER A 439 -29.44 6.59 -0.69
CA SER A 439 -29.12 5.97 0.62
C SER A 439 -30.08 6.37 1.74
N ILE A 440 -30.59 5.34 2.44
CA ILE A 440 -30.45 5.11 3.88
C ILE A 440 -30.71 3.61 4.08
N PHE A 441 -29.83 2.91 4.79
CA PHE A 441 -30.03 1.51 5.17
C PHE A 441 -30.59 1.46 6.59
N VAL A 442 -31.54 0.56 6.78
CA VAL A 442 -32.09 0.20 8.08
C VAL A 442 -31.91 -1.31 8.22
N GLU A 443 -31.16 -1.73 9.24
CA GLU A 443 -30.89 -3.13 9.53
C GLU A 443 -31.92 -3.65 10.53
N GLY A 444 -32.72 -4.66 10.16
CA GLY A 444 -33.62 -5.34 11.08
C GLY A 444 -33.18 -6.79 11.30
N THR A 445 -33.22 -7.24 12.55
CA THR A 445 -33.23 -8.67 12.90
C THR A 445 -34.67 -9.14 12.94
N ARG A 446 -34.96 -10.29 12.34
CA ARG A 446 -36.22 -11.00 12.58
C ARG A 446 -36.21 -11.63 13.96
#